data_AF-A0A412IRA3-F1
#
_entry.id   AF-A0A412IRA3-F1
#
_cell.length_a   1.000
_cell.length_b   1.000
_cell.length_c   1.000
_cell.angle_alpha   90.00
_cell.angle_beta   90.00
_cell.angle_gamma   90.00
#
_symmetry.space_group_name_H-M   'P 1'
#
loop_
_entity.id
_entity.type
_entity.pdbx_description
1 polymer ?
#
loop_
_entity_poly.entity_id
_entity_poly.type
_entity_poly.pdbx_seq_one_letter_code
_entity_poly.pdbx_strand_id
1 'polypeptide(L)'
;MNYSIYDYNSEEKLLQEQEIEEINNVKMSLLNTLVTKLNNAGIYFNSTSRIKSESSLLHKLETGKYSLEEGGRKIQDIIGIRINLFYLEDMDICEKILEETFLLDNWSKTKNEENKFEAQKCNGVFRIPSKYLRNIPASVWTKPFDQTFEVQLRTVLFEGWHEIEHEMRYKYKLGSDSKETDLWTGHEDLSRVMNSIIANLELCDWSIMQIFNSIHDSQYKEKNWENAIRSKYRLRITQDPLKPELREYLDKNPDIVAQFHQVTKRELVDILLNKKYHKELTPDRVIYLINKEIVRNEYISRLLDKEQFVPAIRPDVKTEIKPMVPNVVYSHIVGIPKKGYVKACEIVYSWIREHISMVFPQMPEELTSVDYSTIGYKVYVAYSDDGYQMDFQHISNSEAGVIWHVTADIIPDGDIYRLKVENICETINVKERRYSRPKFMKEIFNEVGFVDAGILMEEGSSPEEISYDKLNTIVENPDRNMPIIVIVKPDEIPDWAIDCDGYILRTDMLKKTLNGLCHVYLCSGDCKARYEAEYGKESVDGGVMMWEKNSNYPIFYSMDIINQSFFEEVNHSINENVEYEKSFRYSLREQVHDEYLK
;
A
#
# COMPACT_ATOMS: atom_id res chain seq x y z
N MET A 1 13.88 13.60 -34.43
CA MET A 1 15.04 14.25 -33.79
C MET A 1 15.82 13.16 -33.09
N ASN A 2 17.10 12.99 -33.39
CA ASN A 2 17.97 12.03 -32.73
C ASN A 2 18.12 12.45 -31.25
N TYR A 3 17.62 11.64 -30.31
CA TYR A 3 17.88 11.79 -28.87
C TYR A 3 19.26 11.20 -28.49
N SER A 4 20.28 11.51 -29.29
CA SER A 4 21.67 11.24 -28.94
C SER A 4 22.22 12.49 -28.25
N ILE A 5 22.72 12.30 -27.03
CA ILE A 5 23.35 13.29 -26.14
C ILE A 5 22.33 14.07 -25.31
N TYR A 6 21.90 13.48 -24.19
CA TYR A 6 21.75 14.30 -22.98
C TYR A 6 23.13 14.84 -22.65
N ASP A 7 23.33 16.14 -22.87
CA ASP A 7 24.53 16.86 -22.44
C ASP A 7 24.44 16.98 -20.91
N TYR A 8 24.91 15.95 -20.19
CA TYR A 8 24.94 15.89 -18.71
C TYR A 8 26.03 16.81 -18.14
N ASN A 9 26.02 18.08 -18.55
CA ASN A 9 26.82 19.17 -17.99
C ASN A 9 25.95 20.22 -17.28
N SER A 10 24.70 19.88 -16.92
CA SER A 10 23.89 20.75 -16.06
C SER A 10 24.11 20.39 -14.59
N GLU A 11 24.25 21.41 -13.74
CA GLU A 11 24.20 21.33 -12.26
C GLU A 11 22.82 20.85 -11.73
N GLU A 12 21.98 20.26 -12.59
CA GLU A 12 20.59 19.94 -12.31
C GLU A 12 20.47 18.50 -11.81
N LYS A 13 20.04 18.34 -10.55
CA LYS A 13 19.90 17.02 -9.93
C LYS A 13 18.86 16.16 -10.69
N LEU A 14 19.17 14.88 -10.90
CA LEU A 14 18.28 13.88 -11.52
C LEU A 14 16.99 13.68 -10.70
N LEU A 15 17.08 13.82 -9.38
CA LEU A 15 15.92 13.83 -8.48
C LEU A 15 16.00 15.07 -7.60
N GLN A 16 14.90 15.81 -7.50
CA GLN A 16 14.79 16.96 -6.62
C GLN A 16 14.71 16.52 -5.15
N GLU A 17 15.07 17.40 -4.21
CA GLU A 17 15.08 17.06 -2.78
C GLU A 17 13.70 16.62 -2.27
N GLN A 18 12.64 17.27 -2.74
CA GLN A 18 11.25 16.88 -2.43
C GLN A 18 10.90 15.49 -2.98
N GLU A 19 11.34 15.16 -4.21
CA GLU A 19 11.13 13.82 -4.79
C GLU A 19 11.85 12.74 -3.96
N ILE A 20 13.08 13.00 -3.53
CA ILE A 20 13.88 12.09 -2.68
C ILE A 20 13.19 11.88 -1.33
N GLU A 21 12.65 12.92 -0.72
CA GLU A 21 11.94 12.83 0.56
C GLU A 21 10.70 11.92 0.45
N GLU A 22 9.90 12.08 -0.61
CA GLU A 22 8.70 11.25 -0.80
C GLU A 22 9.04 9.79 -1.14
N ILE A 23 10.04 9.56 -2.00
CA ILE A 23 10.56 8.20 -2.25
C ILE A 23 11.07 7.58 -0.94
N ASN A 24 11.69 8.37 -0.05
CA ASN A 24 12.17 7.90 1.25
C ASN A 24 11.01 7.52 2.17
N ASN A 25 9.92 8.30 2.19
CA ASN A 25 8.71 7.97 2.94
C ASN A 25 8.08 6.66 2.47
N VAL A 26 7.97 6.47 1.15
CA VAL A 26 7.47 5.22 0.56
C VAL A 26 8.39 4.04 0.91
N LYS A 27 9.71 4.19 0.74
CA LYS A 27 10.70 3.17 1.14
C LYS A 27 10.51 2.74 2.60
N MET A 28 10.36 3.70 3.52
CA MET A 28 10.15 3.38 4.94
C MET A 28 8.84 2.65 5.19
N SER A 29 7.78 2.98 4.45
CA SER A 29 6.47 2.31 4.55
C SER A 29 6.51 0.87 4.04
N LEU A 30 7.19 0.64 2.91
CA LEU A 30 7.46 -0.70 2.36
C LEU A 30 8.29 -1.54 3.34
N LEU A 31 9.39 -0.97 3.85
CA LEU A 31 10.25 -1.63 4.84
C LEU A 31 9.46 -2.00 6.10
N ASN A 32 8.69 -1.07 6.66
CA ASN A 32 7.89 -1.31 7.87
C ASN A 32 6.87 -2.43 7.67
N THR A 33 6.23 -2.48 6.50
CA THR A 33 5.28 -3.55 6.14
C THR A 33 5.97 -4.91 6.16
N LEU A 34 7.13 -5.03 5.49
CA LEU A 34 7.90 -6.26 5.42
C LEU A 34 8.46 -6.69 6.79
N VAL A 35 9.09 -5.77 7.50
CA VAL A 35 9.64 -5.99 8.86
C VAL A 35 8.54 -6.46 9.82
N THR A 36 7.36 -5.87 9.74
CA THR A 36 6.22 -6.27 10.56
C THR A 36 5.81 -7.71 10.27
N LYS A 37 5.67 -8.09 8.99
CA LYS A 37 5.33 -9.46 8.60
C LYS A 37 6.38 -10.48 9.05
N LEU A 38 7.66 -10.21 8.82
CA LEU A 38 8.74 -11.11 9.24
C LEU A 38 8.84 -11.25 10.76
N ASN A 39 8.63 -10.16 11.51
CA ASN A 39 8.57 -10.20 12.97
C ASN A 39 7.37 -10.99 13.48
N ASN A 40 6.20 -10.83 12.86
CA ASN A 40 4.99 -11.59 13.22
C ASN A 40 5.14 -13.08 12.92
N ALA A 41 5.85 -13.43 11.85
CA ALA A 41 6.26 -14.80 11.54
C ALA A 41 7.36 -15.34 12.49
N GLY A 42 7.93 -14.50 13.35
CA GLY A 42 8.99 -14.87 14.29
C GLY A 42 10.36 -15.12 13.63
N ILE A 43 10.59 -14.65 12.41
CA ILE A 43 11.83 -14.89 11.68
C ILE A 43 13.01 -14.09 12.29
N TYR A 44 14.20 -14.68 12.29
CA TYR A 44 15.45 -13.99 12.64
C TYR A 44 16.08 -13.37 11.39
N PHE A 45 16.14 -12.05 11.37
CA PHE A 45 16.68 -11.29 10.24
C PHE A 45 17.24 -9.94 10.70
N ASN A 46 18.11 -9.37 9.87
CA ASN A 46 18.47 -7.96 9.86
C ASN A 46 17.96 -7.34 8.56
N SER A 47 17.59 -6.07 8.57
CA SER A 47 17.11 -5.38 7.37
C SER A 47 17.77 -4.03 7.18
N THR A 48 18.11 -3.69 5.93
CA THR A 48 18.51 -2.33 5.54
C THR A 48 17.68 -1.88 4.35
N SER A 49 17.58 -0.57 4.15
CA SER A 49 16.93 -0.02 2.96
C SER A 49 17.66 1.23 2.50
N ARG A 50 17.66 1.47 1.19
CA ARG A 50 18.29 2.64 0.59
C ARG A 50 17.50 3.15 -0.60
N ILE A 51 17.69 4.43 -0.89
CA ILE A 51 17.41 4.99 -2.21
C ILE A 51 18.72 4.90 -2.99
N LYS A 52 18.65 4.52 -4.26
CA LYS A 52 19.81 4.48 -5.13
C LYS A 52 20.42 5.87 -5.27
N SER A 53 21.75 5.99 -5.15
CA SER A 53 22.41 7.29 -5.27
C SER A 53 22.28 7.83 -6.69
N GLU A 54 22.24 9.16 -6.80
CA GLU A 54 22.22 9.86 -8.08
C GLU A 54 23.36 9.43 -9.00
N SER A 55 24.60 9.38 -8.50
CA SER A 55 25.76 8.88 -9.25
C SER A 55 25.55 7.47 -9.81
N SER A 56 24.90 6.58 -9.05
CA SER A 56 24.60 5.22 -9.50
C SER A 56 23.46 5.17 -10.51
N LEU A 57 22.50 6.09 -10.43
CA LEU A 57 21.42 6.22 -11.39
C LEU A 57 21.97 6.74 -12.72
N LEU A 58 22.74 7.83 -12.70
CA LEU A 58 23.39 8.40 -13.89
C LEU A 58 24.24 7.34 -14.59
N HIS A 59 25.09 6.63 -13.86
CA HIS A 59 25.90 5.56 -14.43
C HIS A 59 25.05 4.47 -15.12
N LYS A 60 23.90 4.09 -14.54
CA LYS A 60 22.99 3.14 -15.18
C LYS A 60 22.43 3.71 -16.49
N LEU A 61 22.03 4.97 -16.52
CA LEU A 61 21.50 5.63 -17.71
C LEU A 61 22.57 5.72 -18.81
N GLU A 62 23.81 6.06 -18.46
CA GLU A 62 24.96 6.12 -19.37
C GLU A 62 25.27 4.78 -20.05
N THR A 63 24.89 3.65 -19.46
CA THR A 63 25.06 2.34 -20.12
C THR A 63 24.22 2.19 -21.39
N GLY A 64 23.26 3.08 -21.64
CA GLY A 64 22.36 3.06 -22.80
C GLY A 64 21.32 1.93 -22.76
N LYS A 65 21.28 1.14 -21.67
CA LYS A 65 20.33 0.01 -21.53
C LYS A 65 18.95 0.44 -21.06
N TYR A 66 18.81 1.65 -20.54
CA TYR A 66 17.58 2.14 -19.95
C TYR A 66 17.07 3.37 -20.69
N SER A 67 15.79 3.36 -21.07
CA SER A 67 15.16 4.44 -21.83
C SER A 67 13.65 4.46 -21.60
N LEU A 68 13.02 5.57 -22.00
CA LEU A 68 11.57 5.74 -22.05
C LEU A 68 10.96 5.34 -23.41
N GLU A 69 11.81 4.99 -24.36
CA GLU A 69 11.37 4.55 -25.69
C GLU A 69 10.58 3.25 -25.60
N GLU A 70 9.70 3.02 -26.56
CA GLU A 70 8.86 1.82 -26.62
C GLU A 70 9.74 0.55 -26.66
N GLY A 71 9.52 -0.36 -25.69
CA GLY A 71 10.37 -1.55 -25.50
C GLY A 71 11.68 -1.32 -24.73
N GLY A 72 11.97 -0.09 -24.32
CA GLY A 72 13.11 0.27 -23.47
C GLY A 72 13.00 -0.28 -22.05
N ARG A 73 14.14 -0.66 -21.44
CA ARG A 73 14.15 -1.11 -20.03
C ARG A 73 14.09 0.08 -19.09
N LYS A 74 13.38 -0.06 -17.98
CA LYS A 74 13.35 0.94 -16.90
C LYS A 74 14.19 0.49 -15.71
N ILE A 75 14.67 1.42 -14.91
CA ILE A 75 15.44 1.13 -13.69
C ILE A 75 14.48 0.67 -12.60
N GLN A 76 14.66 -0.54 -12.09
CA GLN A 76 13.74 -1.19 -11.14
C GLN A 76 14.14 -1.10 -9.66
N ASP A 77 15.38 -0.65 -9.37
CA ASP A 77 16.00 -0.66 -8.04
C ASP A 77 16.24 0.74 -7.45
N ILE A 78 15.35 1.69 -7.74
CA ILE A 78 15.39 3.04 -7.11
C ILE A 78 15.25 2.91 -5.61
N ILE A 79 14.28 2.11 -5.18
CA ILE A 79 14.12 1.66 -3.81
C ILE A 79 14.72 0.26 -3.71
N GLY A 80 15.75 0.10 -2.87
CA GLY A 80 16.36 -1.18 -2.56
C GLY A 80 16.17 -1.53 -1.09
N ILE A 81 15.60 -2.69 -0.81
CA ILE A 81 15.48 -3.28 0.52
C ILE A 81 16.35 -4.53 0.56
N ARG A 82 17.04 -4.75 1.67
CA ARG A 82 17.84 -5.95 1.88
C ARG A 82 17.41 -6.62 3.18
N ILE A 83 17.17 -7.91 3.10
CA ILE A 83 16.84 -8.77 4.24
C ILE A 83 17.92 -9.84 4.36
N ASN A 84 18.67 -9.77 5.46
CA ASN A 84 19.74 -10.70 5.78
C ASN A 84 19.22 -11.70 6.82
N LEU A 85 18.98 -12.94 6.38
CA LEU A 85 18.39 -14.03 7.17
C LEU A 85 19.48 -14.79 7.93
N PHE A 86 19.13 -15.26 9.12
CA PHE A 86 20.08 -15.97 9.99
C PHE A 86 20.22 -17.45 9.61
N TYR A 87 19.17 -18.03 9.01
CA TYR A 87 19.13 -19.43 8.63
C TYR A 87 18.82 -19.55 7.14
N LEU A 88 19.53 -20.44 6.46
CA LEU A 88 19.39 -20.66 5.02
C LEU A 88 17.97 -21.12 4.63
N GLU A 89 17.32 -21.95 5.46
CA GLU A 89 15.94 -22.42 5.20
C GLU A 89 14.90 -21.29 5.15
N ASP A 90 15.20 -20.13 5.77
CA ASP A 90 14.26 -19.01 5.82
C ASP A 90 14.20 -18.26 4.49
N MET A 91 15.16 -18.48 3.58
CA MET A 91 15.17 -17.87 2.25
C MET A 91 13.87 -18.17 1.51
N ASP A 92 13.54 -19.45 1.35
CA ASP A 92 12.33 -19.89 0.63
C ASP A 92 11.03 -19.46 1.34
N ILE A 93 11.05 -19.35 2.67
CA ILE A 93 9.90 -18.87 3.46
C ILE A 93 9.70 -17.38 3.21
N CYS A 94 10.77 -16.58 3.27
CA CYS A 94 10.71 -15.14 3.05
C CYS A 94 10.33 -14.77 1.61
N GLU A 95 10.76 -15.53 0.61
CA GLU A 95 10.30 -15.36 -0.77
C GLU A 95 8.77 -15.44 -0.87
N LYS A 96 8.16 -16.44 -0.24
CA LYS A 96 6.70 -16.63 -0.27
C LYS A 96 5.98 -15.55 0.50
N ILE A 97 6.51 -15.16 1.66
CA ILE A 97 5.98 -14.00 2.40
C ILE A 97 5.99 -12.77 1.50
N LEU A 98 7.05 -12.54 0.73
CA LEU A 98 7.12 -11.39 -0.19
C LEU A 98 6.10 -11.49 -1.33
N GLU A 99 6.00 -12.65 -1.99
CA GLU A 99 5.03 -12.91 -3.06
C GLU A 99 3.57 -12.78 -2.60
N GLU A 100 3.26 -13.17 -1.37
CA GLU A 100 1.94 -13.00 -0.77
C GLU A 100 1.69 -11.56 -0.27
N THR A 101 2.73 -10.74 -0.15
CA THR A 101 2.62 -9.38 0.37
C THR A 101 2.57 -8.33 -0.74
N PHE A 102 3.36 -8.53 -1.78
CA PHE A 102 3.55 -7.57 -2.86
C PHE A 102 3.46 -8.28 -4.20
N LEU A 103 2.95 -7.58 -5.20
CA LEU A 103 2.90 -8.09 -6.57
C LEU A 103 4.32 -8.26 -7.11
N LEU A 104 4.70 -9.52 -7.34
CA LEU A 104 5.99 -9.89 -7.92
C LEU A 104 6.03 -9.52 -9.42
N ASP A 105 7.06 -8.80 -9.84
CA ASP A 105 7.38 -8.58 -11.25
C ASP A 105 8.26 -9.73 -11.76
N ASN A 106 9.42 -9.94 -11.12
CA ASN A 106 10.28 -11.07 -11.42
C ASN A 106 11.27 -11.38 -10.29
N TRP A 107 11.77 -12.62 -10.28
CA TRP A 107 12.95 -13.01 -9.52
C TRP A 107 14.19 -13.03 -10.40
N SER A 108 15.31 -12.55 -9.88
CA SER A 108 16.65 -12.75 -10.42
C SER A 108 17.43 -13.64 -9.46
N LYS A 109 17.55 -14.92 -9.82
CA LYS A 109 18.25 -15.93 -9.03
C LYS A 109 19.43 -16.54 -9.78
N THR A 110 20.57 -16.65 -9.13
CA THR A 110 21.71 -17.41 -9.66
C THR A 110 21.37 -18.90 -9.55
N LYS A 111 21.61 -19.68 -10.61
CA LYS A 111 21.47 -21.14 -10.57
C LYS A 111 22.72 -21.73 -9.94
N ASN A 112 22.55 -22.66 -9.01
CA ASN A 112 23.68 -23.41 -8.46
C ASN A 112 24.27 -24.32 -9.53
N GLU A 113 25.55 -24.12 -9.85
CA GLU A 113 26.34 -24.98 -10.72
C GLU A 113 27.32 -25.79 -9.86
N GLU A 114 27.38 -27.11 -10.06
CA GLU A 114 28.17 -28.04 -9.23
C GLU A 114 29.65 -27.65 -9.10
N ASN A 115 30.24 -27.08 -10.15
CA ASN A 115 31.67 -26.80 -10.24
C ASN A 115 32.04 -25.33 -10.04
N LYS A 116 31.13 -24.49 -9.52
CA LYS A 116 31.32 -23.05 -9.48
C LYS A 116 30.78 -22.42 -8.19
N PHE A 117 31.67 -21.78 -7.45
CA PHE A 117 31.32 -20.91 -6.34
C PHE A 117 31.43 -19.46 -6.81
N GLU A 118 30.31 -18.78 -6.91
CA GLU A 118 30.24 -17.38 -7.31
C GLU A 118 29.16 -16.63 -6.52
N ALA A 119 29.08 -15.32 -6.73
CA ALA A 119 28.08 -14.48 -6.08
C ALA A 119 26.65 -14.98 -6.40
N GLN A 120 26.00 -15.53 -5.38
CA GLN A 120 24.61 -15.92 -5.45
C GLN A 120 23.71 -14.69 -5.41
N LYS A 121 22.71 -14.66 -6.30
CA LYS A 121 21.67 -13.63 -6.31
C LYS A 121 20.35 -14.26 -5.89
N CYS A 122 19.64 -13.58 -5.01
CA CYS A 122 18.23 -13.80 -4.77
C CYS A 122 17.56 -12.42 -4.63
N ASN A 123 17.28 -11.81 -5.77
CA ASN A 123 16.69 -10.48 -5.84
C ASN A 123 15.28 -10.59 -6.41
N GLY A 124 14.28 -10.14 -5.68
CA GLY A 124 12.91 -10.02 -6.15
C GLY A 124 12.61 -8.58 -6.51
N VAL A 125 12.02 -8.35 -7.67
CA VAL A 125 11.48 -7.05 -8.06
C VAL A 125 9.98 -7.10 -7.84
N PHE A 126 9.46 -6.12 -7.10
CA PHE A 126 8.05 -6.04 -6.73
C PHE A 126 7.49 -4.68 -7.12
N ARG A 127 6.21 -4.64 -7.50
CA ARG A 127 5.50 -3.39 -7.81
C ARG A 127 5.24 -2.60 -6.53
N ILE A 128 5.46 -1.28 -6.56
CA ILE A 128 5.10 -0.41 -5.45
C ILE A 128 3.56 -0.30 -5.41
N PRO A 129 2.90 -0.57 -4.28
CA PRO A 129 1.45 -0.34 -4.17
C PRO A 129 1.06 1.11 -4.47
N SER A 130 0.04 1.32 -5.31
CA SER A 130 -0.67 2.56 -5.67
C SER A 130 -0.89 3.52 -4.51
N LYS A 131 -1.32 3.01 -3.34
CA LYS A 131 -1.51 3.81 -2.12
C LYS A 131 -0.24 4.54 -1.67
N TYR A 132 0.93 4.04 -2.04
CA TYR A 132 2.22 4.67 -1.81
C TYR A 132 2.70 5.46 -3.03
N LEU A 133 2.40 5.01 -4.26
CA LEU A 133 2.75 5.73 -5.49
C LEU A 133 2.15 7.15 -5.52
N ARG A 134 0.94 7.35 -5.00
CA ARG A 134 0.30 8.69 -4.92
C ARG A 134 1.09 9.72 -4.11
N ASN A 135 1.97 9.27 -3.21
CA ASN A 135 2.82 10.16 -2.43
C ASN A 135 4.07 10.57 -3.23
N ILE A 136 4.45 9.82 -4.26
CA ILE A 136 5.61 10.12 -5.11
C ILE A 136 5.16 11.05 -6.25
N PRO A 137 5.80 12.21 -6.45
CA PRO A 137 5.48 13.12 -7.54
C PRO A 137 5.53 12.45 -8.92
N ALA A 138 4.57 12.75 -9.78
CA ALA A 138 4.50 12.18 -11.14
C ALA A 138 5.73 12.49 -12.00
N SER A 139 6.44 13.58 -11.71
CA SER A 139 7.72 13.98 -12.33
C SER A 139 8.85 12.97 -12.12
N VAL A 140 8.74 12.05 -11.15
CA VAL A 140 9.69 10.95 -11.00
C VAL A 140 9.53 9.94 -12.15
N TRP A 141 8.30 9.69 -12.57
CA TRP A 141 7.96 8.67 -13.57
C TRP A 141 8.10 9.14 -15.02
N THR A 142 8.39 10.43 -15.24
CA THR A 142 8.79 10.98 -16.54
C THR A 142 10.26 10.67 -16.87
N LYS A 143 10.98 10.01 -15.96
CA LYS A 143 12.35 9.50 -16.11
C LYS A 143 12.27 7.98 -16.33
N PRO A 144 13.31 7.30 -16.89
CA PRO A 144 13.29 5.85 -17.19
C PRO A 144 13.39 4.97 -15.93
N PHE A 145 12.42 5.16 -15.04
CA PHE A 145 12.28 4.63 -13.70
C PHE A 145 11.01 3.79 -13.67
N ASP A 146 11.13 2.56 -13.19
CA ASP A 146 9.98 1.68 -13.04
C ASP A 146 9.30 1.92 -11.68
N GLN A 147 8.00 1.68 -11.61
CA GLN A 147 7.20 1.81 -10.39
C GLN A 147 7.37 0.56 -9.50
N THR A 148 8.62 0.17 -9.27
CA THR A 148 9.01 -1.05 -8.57
C THR A 148 10.02 -0.77 -7.47
N PHE A 149 10.22 -1.75 -6.60
CA PHE A 149 11.31 -1.80 -5.64
C PHE A 149 11.96 -3.19 -5.69
N GLU A 150 13.27 -3.23 -5.40
CA GLU A 150 14.02 -4.48 -5.32
C GLU A 150 14.17 -4.92 -3.86
N VAL A 151 13.88 -6.19 -3.57
CA VAL A 151 14.21 -6.84 -2.30
C VAL A 151 15.30 -7.87 -2.54
N GLN A 152 16.42 -7.73 -1.84
CA GLN A 152 17.54 -8.66 -1.89
C GLN A 152 17.52 -9.55 -0.64
N LEU A 153 17.43 -10.86 -0.84
CA LEU A 153 17.52 -11.87 0.22
C LEU A 153 18.93 -12.46 0.24
N ARG A 154 19.55 -12.51 1.42
CA ARG A 154 20.86 -13.14 1.66
C ARG A 154 20.91 -13.76 3.05
N THR A 155 21.84 -14.69 3.28
CA THR A 155 22.21 -15.05 4.65
C THR A 155 23.14 -14.00 5.25
N VAL A 156 23.17 -13.88 6.58
CA VAL A 156 24.09 -12.97 7.28
C VAL A 156 25.56 -13.27 6.94
N LEU A 157 25.92 -14.54 6.80
CA LEU A 157 27.28 -14.96 6.44
C LEU A 157 27.64 -14.54 5.01
N PHE A 158 26.74 -14.79 4.05
CA PHE A 158 26.95 -14.42 2.66
C PHE A 158 26.99 -12.90 2.44
N GLU A 159 26.14 -12.15 3.14
CA GLU A 159 26.11 -10.69 3.06
C GLU A 159 27.47 -10.06 3.38
N GLY A 160 28.14 -10.51 4.45
CA GLY A 160 29.44 -9.96 4.85
C GLY A 160 30.50 -10.11 3.76
N TRP A 161 30.52 -11.26 3.09
CA TRP A 161 31.40 -11.48 1.94
C TRP A 161 30.97 -10.65 0.73
N HIS A 162 29.68 -10.59 0.43
CA HIS A 162 29.12 -9.88 -0.73
C HIS A 162 29.43 -8.37 -0.67
N GLU A 163 29.34 -7.73 0.49
CA GLU A 163 29.67 -6.30 0.61
C GLU A 163 31.16 -6.03 0.36
N ILE A 164 32.06 -6.90 0.85
CA ILE A 164 33.50 -6.78 0.57
C ILE A 164 33.78 -6.98 -0.93
N GLU A 165 33.17 -8.01 -1.53
CA GLU A 165 33.31 -8.29 -2.96
C GLU A 165 32.82 -7.12 -3.82
N HIS A 166 31.63 -6.59 -3.51
CA HIS A 166 31.02 -5.51 -4.27
C HIS A 166 31.82 -4.21 -4.17
N GLU A 167 32.31 -3.85 -2.99
CA GLU A 167 33.15 -2.65 -2.83
C GLU A 167 34.51 -2.83 -3.49
N MET A 168 35.21 -3.95 -3.26
CA MET A 168 36.61 -4.13 -3.68
C MET A 168 36.79 -4.60 -5.12
N ARG A 169 35.82 -5.31 -5.70
CA ARG A 169 35.87 -5.79 -7.10
C ARG A 169 34.98 -4.99 -8.03
N TYR A 170 33.71 -4.84 -7.68
CA TYR A 170 32.74 -4.30 -8.62
C TYR A 170 32.91 -2.79 -8.80
N LYS A 171 32.98 -2.01 -7.71
CA LYS A 171 33.13 -0.55 -7.82
C LYS A 171 34.48 -0.09 -8.36
N TYR A 172 35.58 -0.76 -8.01
CA TYR A 172 36.91 -0.41 -8.54
C TYR A 172 37.02 -0.62 -10.05
N LYS A 173 36.28 -1.58 -10.61
CA LYS A 173 36.17 -1.75 -12.08
C LYS A 173 35.41 -0.62 -12.76
N LEU A 174 34.46 0.00 -12.08
CA LEU A 174 33.64 1.09 -12.62
C LEU A 174 34.35 2.46 -12.57
N GLY A 175 35.29 2.67 -11.65
CA GLY A 175 36.01 3.94 -11.48
C GLY A 175 37.30 4.09 -12.30
N SER A 176 37.63 3.12 -13.17
CA SER A 176 38.87 3.15 -13.96
C SER A 176 38.55 3.31 -15.45
N ASP A 177 38.68 4.53 -15.97
CA ASP A 177 38.53 4.85 -17.40
C ASP A 177 39.64 4.22 -18.27
N SER A 178 40.70 3.73 -17.63
CA SER A 178 41.78 2.96 -18.26
C SER A 178 41.59 1.47 -18.02
N LYS A 179 41.27 0.72 -19.07
CA LYS A 179 41.15 -0.75 -19.08
C LYS A 179 42.39 -1.54 -18.59
N GLU A 180 43.48 -0.90 -18.17
CA GLU A 180 44.76 -1.59 -18.00
C GLU A 180 45.09 -2.11 -16.59
N THR A 181 44.47 -1.66 -15.50
CA THR A 181 44.70 -2.33 -14.18
C THR A 181 43.57 -2.01 -13.21
N ASP A 182 42.61 -2.92 -13.04
CA ASP A 182 41.83 -2.95 -11.80
C ASP A 182 42.63 -3.72 -10.73
N LEU A 183 42.26 -3.58 -9.44
CA LEU A 183 42.95 -4.20 -8.30
C LEU A 183 43.20 -5.72 -8.46
N TRP A 184 42.40 -6.39 -9.28
CA TRP A 184 42.37 -7.84 -9.43
C TRP A 184 43.01 -8.34 -10.72
N THR A 185 43.35 -7.45 -11.67
CA THR A 185 44.07 -7.81 -12.90
C THR A 185 45.43 -8.43 -12.55
N GLY A 186 45.70 -9.65 -13.04
CA GLY A 186 46.95 -10.38 -12.73
C GLY A 186 46.96 -11.08 -11.37
N HIS A 187 45.83 -11.10 -10.67
CA HIS A 187 45.64 -11.78 -9.38
C HIS A 187 44.52 -12.83 -9.44
N GLU A 188 44.38 -13.54 -10.56
CA GLU A 188 43.33 -14.53 -10.80
C GLU A 188 43.33 -15.66 -9.76
N ASP A 189 44.51 -16.09 -9.31
CA ASP A 189 44.65 -17.11 -8.27
C ASP A 189 44.06 -16.65 -6.93
N LEU A 190 44.35 -15.40 -6.52
CA LEU A 190 43.74 -14.80 -5.33
C LEU A 190 42.24 -14.54 -5.54
N SER A 191 41.85 -14.25 -6.78
CA SER A 191 40.44 -14.09 -7.13
C SER A 191 39.66 -15.38 -6.89
N ARG A 192 40.25 -16.52 -7.28
CA ARG A 192 39.73 -17.86 -7.02
C ARG A 192 39.70 -18.19 -5.53
N VAL A 193 40.70 -17.79 -4.75
CA VAL A 193 40.71 -17.97 -3.29
C VAL A 193 39.56 -17.20 -2.62
N MET A 194 39.28 -15.97 -3.03
CA MET A 194 38.12 -15.24 -2.49
C MET A 194 36.79 -15.95 -2.81
N ASN A 195 36.68 -16.56 -3.99
CA ASN A 195 35.49 -17.33 -4.37
C ASN A 195 35.38 -18.63 -3.56
N SER A 196 36.50 -19.26 -3.17
CA SER A 196 36.45 -20.43 -2.28
C SER A 196 36.01 -20.09 -0.86
N ILE A 197 36.11 -18.83 -0.43
CA ILE A 197 35.50 -18.39 0.84
C ILE A 197 33.97 -18.57 0.79
N ILE A 198 33.33 -18.35 -0.37
CA ILE A 198 31.88 -18.59 -0.53
C ILE A 198 31.54 -20.04 -0.20
N ALA A 199 32.33 -21.00 -0.72
CA ALA A 199 32.12 -22.42 -0.45
C ALA A 199 32.16 -22.73 1.06
N ASN A 200 33.08 -22.09 1.79
CA ASN A 200 33.15 -22.23 3.25
C ASN A 200 31.94 -21.60 3.94
N LEU A 201 31.44 -20.46 3.46
CA LEU A 201 30.26 -19.79 4.04
C LEU A 201 28.98 -20.59 3.80
N GLU A 202 28.80 -21.15 2.60
CA GLU A 202 27.69 -22.07 2.28
C GLU A 202 27.74 -23.32 3.16
N LEU A 203 28.95 -23.89 3.36
CA LEU A 203 29.15 -25.01 4.28
C LEU A 203 28.84 -24.63 5.73
N CYS A 204 29.22 -23.43 6.17
CA CYS A 204 28.89 -22.93 7.51
C CYS A 204 27.38 -22.80 7.70
N ASP A 205 26.66 -22.19 6.74
CA ASP A 205 25.21 -22.07 6.77
C ASP A 205 24.54 -23.45 6.87
N TRP A 206 24.98 -24.42 6.06
CA TRP A 206 24.50 -25.81 6.14
C TRP A 206 24.83 -26.47 7.49
N SER A 207 26.06 -26.30 7.99
CA SER A 207 26.52 -26.94 9.23
C SER A 207 25.76 -26.42 10.45
N ILE A 208 25.45 -25.12 10.51
CA ILE A 208 24.62 -24.52 11.56
C ILE A 208 23.25 -25.21 11.59
N MET A 209 22.64 -25.44 10.43
CA MET A 209 21.36 -26.15 10.34
C MET A 209 21.45 -27.58 10.88
N GLN A 210 22.50 -28.33 10.52
CA GLN A 210 22.69 -29.70 11.01
C GLN A 210 22.90 -29.77 12.52
N ILE A 211 23.61 -28.80 13.10
CA ILE A 211 23.80 -28.71 14.56
C ILE A 211 22.44 -28.54 15.24
N PHE A 212 21.61 -27.60 14.79
CA PHE A 212 20.29 -27.38 15.40
C PHE A 212 19.34 -28.57 15.21
N ASN A 213 19.40 -29.26 14.06
CA ASN A 213 18.64 -30.49 13.85
C ASN A 213 19.10 -31.60 14.82
N SER A 214 20.40 -31.75 15.04
CA SER A 214 20.94 -32.72 15.99
C SER A 214 20.56 -32.39 17.44
N ILE A 215 20.57 -31.11 17.81
CA ILE A 215 20.08 -30.63 19.11
C ILE A 215 18.60 -30.97 19.25
N HIS A 216 17.79 -30.65 18.23
CA HIS A 216 16.37 -30.95 18.21
C HIS A 216 16.10 -32.45 18.47
N ASP A 217 16.77 -33.33 17.75
CA ASP A 217 16.60 -34.78 17.89
C ASP A 217 16.93 -35.27 19.32
N SER A 218 17.99 -34.71 19.93
CA SER A 218 18.35 -35.01 21.33
C SER A 218 17.27 -34.53 22.29
N GLN A 219 16.84 -33.27 22.18
CA GLN A 219 15.83 -32.66 23.05
C GLN A 219 14.47 -33.36 22.91
N TYR A 220 14.11 -33.78 21.70
CA TYR A 220 12.89 -34.54 21.43
C TYR A 220 12.92 -35.92 22.10
N LYS A 221 14.04 -36.65 22.00
CA LYS A 221 14.22 -37.96 22.66
C LYS A 221 14.20 -37.86 24.19
N GLU A 222 14.78 -36.80 24.73
CA GLU A 222 14.82 -36.50 26.18
C GLU A 222 13.50 -35.95 26.73
N LYS A 223 12.47 -35.76 25.89
CA LYS A 223 11.19 -35.13 26.26
C LYS A 223 11.35 -33.71 26.81
N ASN A 224 12.37 -32.99 26.36
CA ASN A 224 12.54 -31.56 26.63
C ASN A 224 11.79 -30.75 25.56
N TRP A 225 10.46 -30.70 25.70
CA TRP A 225 9.56 -30.18 24.67
C TRP A 225 9.81 -28.71 24.31
N GLU A 226 10.09 -27.86 25.29
CA GLU A 226 10.34 -26.44 25.09
C GLU A 226 11.54 -26.23 24.16
N ASN A 227 12.66 -26.90 24.45
CA ASN A 227 13.87 -26.80 23.64
C ASN A 227 13.76 -27.56 22.32
N ALA A 228 13.01 -28.67 22.27
CA ALA A 228 12.71 -29.36 21.02
C ALA A 228 11.93 -28.44 20.06
N ILE A 229 10.93 -27.71 20.55
CA ILE A 229 10.17 -26.72 19.77
C ILE A 229 11.09 -25.60 19.27
N ARG A 230 11.90 -24.98 20.16
CA ARG A 230 12.80 -23.87 19.79
C ARG A 230 13.84 -24.28 18.74
N SER A 231 14.51 -25.41 18.95
CA SER A 231 15.56 -25.92 18.05
C SER A 231 15.03 -26.39 16.70
N LYS A 232 13.79 -26.91 16.65
CA LYS A 232 13.11 -27.28 15.41
C LYS A 232 12.74 -26.09 14.56
N TYR A 233 12.02 -25.13 15.16
CA TYR A 233 11.41 -24.05 14.41
C TYR A 233 12.35 -22.86 14.24
N ARG A 234 13.30 -22.63 15.15
CA ARG A 234 14.26 -21.52 15.06
C ARG A 234 13.58 -20.19 14.77
N LEU A 235 12.44 -19.96 15.43
CA LEU A 235 11.71 -18.70 15.44
C LEU A 235 11.98 -17.97 16.76
N ARG A 236 11.54 -16.72 16.86
CA ARG A 236 11.56 -15.89 18.08
C ARG A 236 10.57 -16.42 19.13
N ILE A 237 10.84 -17.63 19.61
CA ILE A 237 10.05 -18.33 20.63
C ILE A 237 10.65 -18.01 22.00
N THR A 238 9.82 -17.62 22.95
CA THR A 238 10.26 -17.20 24.29
C THR A 238 10.81 -18.37 25.12
N GLN A 239 11.42 -18.04 26.25
CA GLN A 239 12.01 -19.01 27.18
C GLN A 239 11.02 -19.58 28.22
N ASP A 240 9.73 -19.22 28.13
CA ASP A 240 8.71 -19.68 29.07
C ASP A 240 8.61 -21.22 29.10
N PRO A 241 8.36 -21.82 30.28
CA PRO A 241 8.06 -23.25 30.38
C PRO A 241 6.66 -23.56 29.83
N LEU A 242 6.44 -24.79 29.39
CA LEU A 242 5.07 -25.25 29.11
C LEU A 242 4.26 -25.31 30.40
N LYS A 243 2.94 -25.13 30.29
CA LYS A 243 2.03 -25.42 31.41
C LYS A 243 2.26 -26.84 31.96
N PRO A 244 2.34 -27.03 33.29
CA PRO A 244 2.58 -28.35 33.88
C PRO A 244 1.61 -29.43 33.40
N GLU A 245 0.33 -29.09 33.25
CA GLU A 245 -0.72 -30.02 32.80
C GLU A 245 -0.56 -30.39 31.31
N LEU A 246 -0.10 -29.44 30.49
CA LEU A 246 0.18 -29.70 29.08
C LEU A 246 1.41 -30.60 28.96
N ARG A 247 2.46 -30.32 29.73
CA ARG A 247 3.67 -31.14 29.77
C ARG A 247 3.37 -32.58 30.15
N GLU A 248 2.63 -32.79 31.25
CA GLU A 248 2.26 -34.13 31.70
C GLU A 248 1.44 -34.88 30.65
N TYR A 249 0.56 -34.19 29.94
CA TYR A 249 -0.21 -34.77 28.84
C TYR A 249 0.68 -35.18 27.66
N LEU A 250 1.61 -34.32 27.22
CA LEU A 250 2.54 -34.65 26.14
C LEU A 250 3.45 -35.84 26.52
N ASP A 251 3.93 -35.90 27.76
CA ASP A 251 4.80 -36.99 28.25
C ASP A 251 4.14 -38.37 28.18
N LYS A 252 2.80 -38.41 28.36
CA LYS A 252 1.97 -39.62 28.36
C LYS A 252 1.46 -40.02 26.96
N ASN A 253 1.46 -39.11 25.99
CA ASN A 253 0.84 -39.32 24.66
C ASN A 253 1.87 -39.09 23.53
N PRO A 254 2.83 -40.02 23.33
CA PRO A 254 3.90 -39.86 22.34
C PRO A 254 3.40 -39.83 20.88
N ASP A 255 2.28 -40.48 20.62
CA ASP A 255 1.54 -40.48 19.35
C ASP A 255 0.98 -39.10 19.00
N ILE A 256 0.51 -38.34 20.00
CA ILE A 256 0.09 -36.95 19.81
C ILE A 256 1.31 -36.06 19.56
N VAL A 257 2.39 -36.23 20.34
CA VAL A 257 3.65 -35.49 20.17
C VAL A 257 4.23 -35.69 18.76
N ALA A 258 4.14 -36.92 18.22
CA ALA A 258 4.59 -37.22 16.86
C ALA A 258 3.84 -36.40 15.78
N GLN A 259 2.56 -36.10 15.98
CA GLN A 259 1.79 -35.27 15.05
C GLN A 259 2.30 -33.82 15.06
N PHE A 260 2.54 -33.23 16.23
CA PHE A 260 3.19 -31.91 16.33
C PHE A 260 4.60 -31.91 15.74
N HIS A 261 5.34 -33.01 15.93
CA HIS A 261 6.68 -33.19 15.38
C HIS A 261 6.71 -33.28 13.85
N GLN A 262 5.62 -33.63 13.17
CA GLN A 262 5.59 -33.65 11.71
C GLN A 262 5.40 -32.26 11.09
N VAL A 263 4.83 -31.30 11.84
CA VAL A 263 4.56 -29.95 11.33
C VAL A 263 5.85 -29.19 11.04
N THR A 264 6.04 -28.77 9.80
CA THR A 264 7.23 -28.06 9.31
C THR A 264 7.27 -26.62 9.83
N LYS A 265 8.46 -26.00 9.75
CA LYS A 265 8.61 -24.56 10.06
C LYS A 265 7.75 -23.68 9.17
N ARG A 266 7.67 -24.01 7.88
CA ARG A 266 6.86 -23.28 6.92
C ARG A 266 5.38 -23.30 7.28
N GLU A 267 4.81 -24.47 7.58
CA GLU A 267 3.40 -24.57 8.01
C GLU A 267 3.12 -23.74 9.28
N LEU A 268 4.04 -23.73 10.24
CA LEU A 268 3.90 -22.87 11.43
C LEU A 268 3.95 -21.38 11.05
N VAL A 269 4.86 -20.97 10.16
CA VAL A 269 4.96 -19.58 9.69
C VAL A 269 3.68 -19.16 8.97
N ASP A 270 3.12 -20.01 8.09
CA ASP A 270 1.87 -19.74 7.37
C ASP A 270 0.71 -19.50 8.36
N ILE A 271 0.66 -20.25 9.47
CA ILE A 271 -0.30 -20.00 10.56
C ILE A 271 -0.04 -18.63 11.21
N LEU A 272 1.22 -18.29 11.51
CA LEU A 272 1.61 -17.06 12.20
C LEU A 272 1.35 -15.77 11.40
N LEU A 273 1.32 -15.85 10.07
CA LEU A 273 0.99 -14.72 9.19
C LEU A 273 -0.46 -14.25 9.31
N ASN A 274 -1.34 -15.06 9.91
CA ASN A 274 -2.71 -14.64 10.19
C ASN A 274 -2.75 -13.56 11.28
N LYS A 275 -3.28 -12.38 10.94
CA LYS A 275 -3.36 -11.19 11.83
C LYS A 275 -3.98 -11.47 13.20
N LYS A 276 -4.84 -12.49 13.33
CA LYS A 276 -5.46 -12.89 14.60
C LYS A 276 -4.45 -13.42 15.63
N TYR A 277 -3.24 -13.78 15.20
CA TYR A 277 -2.25 -14.48 16.01
C TYR A 277 -0.99 -13.66 16.34
N HIS A 278 -0.95 -12.36 16.03
CA HIS A 278 0.16 -11.45 16.34
C HIS A 278 0.30 -11.17 17.85
N LYS A 279 0.88 -12.11 18.60
CA LYS A 279 1.34 -11.91 19.98
C LYS A 279 2.64 -12.68 20.20
N GLU A 280 3.25 -12.47 21.35
CA GLU A 280 4.50 -13.14 21.74
C GLU A 280 4.37 -14.66 21.63
N LEU A 281 5.36 -15.29 21.01
CA LEU A 281 5.33 -16.70 20.63
C LEU A 281 5.93 -17.58 21.73
N THR A 282 5.12 -17.95 22.71
CA THR A 282 5.54 -18.91 23.76
C THR A 282 5.45 -20.36 23.27
N PRO A 283 6.14 -21.33 23.90
CA PRO A 283 5.98 -22.75 23.57
C PRO A 283 4.53 -23.23 23.65
N ASP A 284 3.78 -22.81 24.67
CA ASP A 284 2.34 -23.11 24.78
C ASP A 284 1.56 -22.57 23.57
N ARG A 285 1.90 -21.37 23.11
CA ARG A 285 1.25 -20.74 21.96
C ARG A 285 1.56 -21.48 20.67
N VAL A 286 2.78 -21.95 20.47
CA VAL A 286 3.14 -22.80 19.32
C VAL A 286 2.26 -24.05 19.30
N ILE A 287 2.15 -24.75 20.44
CA ILE A 287 1.29 -25.93 20.57
C ILE A 287 -0.18 -25.59 20.32
N TYR A 288 -0.69 -24.51 20.91
CA TYR A 288 -2.06 -24.05 20.69
C TYR A 288 -2.36 -23.79 19.21
N LEU A 289 -1.49 -23.04 18.52
CA LEU A 289 -1.70 -22.66 17.11
C LEU A 289 -1.66 -23.89 16.19
N ILE A 290 -0.68 -24.77 16.36
CA ILE A 290 -0.60 -26.03 15.61
C ILE A 290 -1.81 -26.92 15.91
N ASN A 291 -2.24 -26.98 17.17
CA ASN A 291 -3.40 -27.77 17.55
C ASN A 291 -4.68 -27.25 16.90
N LYS A 292 -4.85 -25.93 16.88
CA LYS A 292 -6.05 -25.30 16.34
C LYS A 292 -6.21 -25.54 14.84
N GLU A 293 -5.14 -25.40 14.08
CA GLU A 293 -5.21 -25.43 12.62
C GLU A 293 -5.00 -26.84 12.05
N ILE A 294 -4.09 -27.64 12.64
CA ILE A 294 -3.61 -28.91 12.08
C ILE A 294 -4.03 -30.11 12.94
N VAL A 295 -3.52 -30.24 14.18
CA VAL A 295 -3.62 -31.49 14.96
C VAL A 295 -5.04 -31.74 15.52
N ARG A 296 -5.77 -30.68 15.88
CA ARG A 296 -7.17 -30.69 16.33
C ARG A 296 -7.46 -31.65 17.49
N ASN A 297 -6.55 -31.76 18.45
CA ASN A 297 -6.76 -32.55 19.66
C ASN A 297 -7.70 -31.81 20.63
N GLU A 298 -8.82 -32.44 20.99
CA GLU A 298 -9.83 -31.82 21.85
C GLU A 298 -9.35 -31.50 23.27
N TYR A 299 -8.49 -32.34 23.85
CA TYR A 299 -7.98 -32.12 25.21
C TYR A 299 -7.09 -30.88 25.26
N ILE A 300 -6.14 -30.76 24.30
CA ILE A 300 -5.27 -29.58 24.17
C ILE A 300 -6.10 -28.33 23.90
N SER A 301 -7.15 -28.41 23.07
CA SER A 301 -8.06 -27.29 22.85
C SER A 301 -8.69 -26.84 24.16
N ARG A 302 -9.26 -27.75 24.96
CA ARG A 302 -9.86 -27.40 26.26
C ARG A 302 -8.85 -26.84 27.27
N LEU A 303 -7.61 -27.30 27.23
CA LEU A 303 -6.55 -26.86 28.15
C LEU A 303 -6.00 -25.46 27.82
N LEU A 304 -5.99 -25.09 26.54
CA LEU A 304 -5.39 -23.85 26.04
C LEU A 304 -6.42 -22.80 25.61
N ASP A 305 -7.73 -23.08 25.64
CA ASP A 305 -8.77 -22.11 25.27
C ASP A 305 -9.17 -21.15 26.41
N LYS A 306 -9.33 -19.88 26.02
CA LYS A 306 -9.80 -18.69 26.78
C LYS A 306 -8.76 -17.99 27.69
N GLU A 307 -8.38 -16.78 27.28
CA GLU A 307 -7.88 -15.65 28.13
C GLU A 307 -6.41 -15.56 28.64
N GLN A 308 -5.34 -15.89 27.89
CA GLN A 308 -3.98 -15.78 28.46
C GLN A 308 -2.84 -15.21 27.59
N PHE A 309 -3.06 -14.11 26.86
CA PHE A 309 -1.93 -13.47 26.17
C PHE A 309 -1.97 -11.96 26.32
N VAL A 310 -1.17 -11.47 27.29
CA VAL A 310 -0.95 -10.06 27.65
C VAL A 310 -0.19 -9.34 26.51
N PRO A 311 -0.48 -8.07 26.20
CA PRO A 311 0.31 -7.29 25.23
C PRO A 311 1.72 -6.96 25.76
N ALA A 312 2.73 -7.00 24.90
CA ALA A 312 4.09 -6.58 25.23
C ALA A 312 4.17 -5.06 25.48
N ILE A 313 4.88 -4.67 26.55
CA ILE A 313 5.16 -3.27 26.91
C ILE A 313 6.20 -2.72 25.94
N ARG A 314 5.92 -1.58 25.27
CA ARG A 314 6.90 -0.87 24.44
C ARG A 314 7.84 -0.05 25.33
N PRO A 315 9.16 0.01 25.03
CA PRO A 315 10.10 0.83 25.80
C PRO A 315 9.82 2.33 25.61
N ASP A 316 9.98 3.09 26.69
CA ASP A 316 9.79 4.55 26.75
C ASP A 316 10.76 5.28 25.83
N VAL A 317 10.22 5.90 24.78
CA VAL A 317 10.94 6.86 23.94
C VAL A 317 10.66 8.25 24.51
N LYS A 318 11.72 8.93 25.00
CA LYS A 318 11.64 10.36 25.31
C LYS A 318 11.23 11.11 24.03
N THR A 319 10.03 11.66 24.04
CA THR A 319 9.44 12.37 22.90
C THR A 319 9.55 13.86 23.14
N GLU A 320 10.26 14.55 22.24
CA GLU A 320 10.18 16.01 22.13
C GLU A 320 8.78 16.41 21.69
N ILE A 321 8.22 17.47 22.29
CA ILE A 321 6.92 18.01 21.89
C ILE A 321 7.12 18.75 20.55
N LYS A 322 6.40 18.30 19.51
CA LYS A 322 6.38 18.94 18.19
C LYS A 322 5.03 19.62 17.96
N PRO A 323 4.99 20.75 17.21
CA PRO A 323 3.74 21.38 16.83
C PRO A 323 2.91 20.45 15.94
N MET A 324 1.58 20.57 16.03
CA MET A 324 0.66 19.89 15.12
C MET A 324 0.66 20.63 13.77
N VAL A 325 0.61 19.86 12.69
CA VAL A 325 0.54 20.37 11.32
C VAL A 325 -0.87 20.11 10.79
N PRO A 326 -1.59 21.13 10.30
CA PRO A 326 -2.90 20.95 9.68
C PRO A 326 -2.73 20.32 8.29
N ASN A 327 -3.47 19.26 8.02
CA ASN A 327 -3.55 18.63 6.70
C ASN A 327 -5.00 18.60 6.24
N VAL A 328 -5.31 19.23 5.11
CA VAL A 328 -6.63 19.14 4.48
C VAL A 328 -6.80 17.71 3.97
N VAL A 329 -7.80 17.00 4.49
CA VAL A 329 -8.12 15.60 4.20
C VAL A 329 -9.39 15.46 3.37
N TYR A 330 -10.11 16.55 3.15
CA TYR A 330 -11.24 16.68 2.24
C TYR A 330 -11.56 18.16 2.03
N SER A 331 -11.72 18.57 0.78
CA SER A 331 -12.20 19.89 0.39
C SER A 331 -13.19 19.74 -0.77
N HIS A 332 -14.38 20.33 -0.63
CA HIS A 332 -15.38 20.29 -1.66
C HIS A 332 -16.23 21.55 -1.72
N ILE A 333 -16.52 21.98 -2.94
CA ILE A 333 -17.47 23.03 -3.27
C ILE A 333 -18.50 22.41 -4.21
N VAL A 334 -19.78 22.56 -3.90
CA VAL A 334 -20.87 22.01 -4.71
C VAL A 334 -22.15 22.82 -4.52
N GLY A 335 -23.02 22.83 -5.52
CA GLY A 335 -24.35 23.41 -5.43
C GLY A 335 -25.36 22.51 -4.71
N ILE A 336 -26.35 23.12 -4.07
CA ILE A 336 -27.52 22.49 -3.46
C ILE A 336 -28.77 23.16 -4.03
N PRO A 337 -29.81 22.41 -4.43
CA PRO A 337 -31.08 22.99 -4.86
C PRO A 337 -31.70 23.88 -3.78
N LYS A 338 -32.31 25.00 -4.16
CA LYS A 338 -32.93 25.95 -3.22
C LYS A 338 -33.91 25.31 -2.23
N LYS A 339 -34.69 24.32 -2.69
CA LYS A 339 -35.67 23.58 -1.85
C LYS A 339 -35.00 22.71 -0.78
N GLY A 340 -33.72 22.38 -0.97
CA GLY A 340 -32.94 21.51 -0.11
C GLY A 340 -32.16 22.22 0.99
N TYR A 341 -32.13 23.56 1.00
CA TYR A 341 -31.31 24.36 1.90
C TYR A 341 -31.53 24.02 3.38
N VAL A 342 -32.78 24.09 3.85
CA VAL A 342 -33.14 23.82 5.25
C VAL A 342 -32.72 22.40 5.64
N LYS A 343 -33.03 21.42 4.78
CA LYS A 343 -32.72 20.02 5.00
C LYS A 343 -31.21 19.76 5.07
N ALA A 344 -30.42 20.41 4.22
CA ALA A 344 -28.97 20.31 4.28
C ALA A 344 -28.41 20.87 5.60
N CYS A 345 -28.93 22.00 6.09
CA CYS A 345 -28.55 22.57 7.38
C CYS A 345 -28.89 21.63 8.55
N GLU A 346 -30.09 21.03 8.52
CA GLU A 346 -30.52 20.04 9.53
C GLU A 346 -29.60 18.81 9.57
N ILE A 347 -29.20 18.29 8.41
CA ILE A 347 -28.29 17.14 8.29
C ILE A 347 -26.92 17.48 8.92
N VAL A 348 -26.34 18.64 8.60
CA VAL A 348 -25.06 19.07 9.20
C VAL A 348 -25.20 19.25 10.72
N TYR A 349 -26.28 19.89 11.18
CA TYR A 349 -26.52 20.13 12.60
C TYR A 349 -26.70 18.84 13.40
N SER A 350 -27.51 17.90 12.89
CA SER A 350 -27.72 16.58 13.49
C SER A 350 -26.41 15.81 13.62
N TRP A 351 -25.59 15.82 12.57
CA TRP A 351 -24.28 15.18 12.59
C TRP A 351 -23.38 15.72 13.71
N ILE A 352 -23.30 17.05 13.90
CA ILE A 352 -22.51 17.64 15.00
C ILE A 352 -23.04 17.16 16.35
N ARG A 353 -24.36 17.26 16.56
CA ARG A 353 -25.01 16.92 17.83
C ARG A 353 -24.75 15.46 18.22
N GLU A 354 -24.82 14.54 17.28
CA GLU A 354 -24.49 13.13 17.50
C GLU A 354 -23.06 12.93 18.01
N HIS A 355 -22.09 13.71 17.50
CA HIS A 355 -20.68 13.57 17.86
C HIS A 355 -20.31 14.27 19.18
N ILE A 356 -21.06 15.33 19.57
CA ILE A 356 -20.67 16.20 20.68
C ILE A 356 -21.63 16.20 21.88
N SER A 357 -22.76 15.51 21.80
CA SER A 357 -23.80 15.48 22.85
C SER A 357 -23.30 15.12 24.26
N MET A 358 -22.26 14.28 24.38
CA MET A 358 -21.65 13.95 25.68
C MET A 358 -20.79 15.08 26.26
N VAL A 359 -20.27 15.97 25.41
CA VAL A 359 -19.43 17.12 25.80
C VAL A 359 -20.30 18.36 26.03
N PHE A 360 -21.30 18.58 25.16
CA PHE A 360 -22.25 19.69 25.24
C PHE A 360 -23.70 19.18 25.31
N PRO A 361 -24.13 18.60 26.44
CA PRO A 361 -25.49 18.06 26.59
C PRO A 361 -26.58 19.15 26.51
N GLN A 362 -26.20 20.42 26.67
CA GLN A 362 -27.10 21.57 26.52
C GLN A 362 -27.41 21.95 25.07
N MET A 363 -26.74 21.34 24.08
CA MET A 363 -26.98 21.64 22.66
C MET A 363 -28.42 21.26 22.26
N PRO A 364 -29.22 22.22 21.73
CA PRO A 364 -30.62 21.97 21.35
C PRO A 364 -30.78 20.84 20.32
N GLU A 365 -31.97 20.23 20.28
CA GLU A 365 -32.33 19.24 19.25
C GLU A 365 -32.71 19.89 17.93
N GLU A 366 -33.38 21.04 18.00
CA GLU A 366 -33.81 21.80 16.84
C GLU A 366 -32.65 22.67 16.30
N LEU A 367 -32.61 22.81 14.97
CA LEU A 367 -31.61 23.63 14.27
C LEU A 367 -31.64 25.07 14.79
N THR A 368 -30.54 25.52 15.41
CA THR A 368 -30.35 26.88 15.91
C THR A 368 -28.88 27.26 15.93
N SER A 369 -28.59 28.55 15.95
CA SER A 369 -27.24 29.07 16.15
C SER A 369 -26.71 28.73 17.55
N VAL A 370 -25.46 28.26 17.64
CA VAL A 370 -24.77 27.90 18.89
C VAL A 370 -23.29 28.30 18.84
N ASP A 371 -22.70 28.56 20.01
CA ASP A 371 -21.26 28.79 20.18
C ASP A 371 -20.82 28.17 21.51
N TYR A 372 -20.12 27.05 21.44
CA TYR A 372 -19.64 26.28 22.58
C TYR A 372 -18.16 25.96 22.43
N SER A 373 -17.39 26.14 23.50
CA SER A 373 -15.98 25.77 23.54
C SER A 373 -15.56 25.23 24.91
N THR A 374 -14.69 24.24 24.90
CA THR A 374 -13.96 23.72 26.06
C THR A 374 -12.61 23.16 25.60
N ILE A 375 -11.77 22.68 26.51
CA ILE A 375 -10.45 22.16 26.16
C ILE A 375 -10.59 21.01 25.17
N GLY A 376 -10.01 21.18 23.97
CA GLY A 376 -9.98 20.17 22.91
C GLY A 376 -11.27 20.03 22.09
N TYR A 377 -12.30 20.86 22.35
CA TYR A 377 -13.57 20.80 21.63
C TYR A 377 -14.15 22.20 21.37
N LYS A 378 -14.63 22.43 20.14
CA LYS A 378 -15.30 23.66 19.72
C LYS A 378 -16.45 23.32 18.79
N VAL A 379 -17.60 23.98 18.98
CA VAL A 379 -18.74 23.94 18.07
C VAL A 379 -19.24 25.35 17.89
N TYR A 380 -19.22 25.86 16.66
CA TYR A 380 -19.84 27.10 16.27
C TYR A 380 -20.79 26.83 15.10
N VAL A 381 -22.05 27.25 15.24
CA VAL A 381 -23.05 27.22 14.17
C VAL A 381 -23.74 28.57 14.12
N ALA A 382 -23.76 29.18 12.95
CA ALA A 382 -24.59 30.34 12.66
C ALA A 382 -25.59 29.97 11.57
N TYR A 383 -26.88 30.06 11.89
CA TYR A 383 -27.99 29.73 11.01
C TYR A 383 -28.92 30.94 10.85
N SER A 384 -29.28 31.23 9.59
CA SER A 384 -30.25 32.25 9.21
C SER A 384 -30.94 31.85 7.90
N ASP A 385 -31.95 32.60 7.46
CA ASP A 385 -32.61 32.33 6.17
C ASP A 385 -31.68 32.51 4.96
N ASP A 386 -30.62 33.32 5.12
CA ASP A 386 -29.71 33.75 4.05
C ASP A 386 -28.30 33.13 4.17
N GLY A 387 -28.09 32.14 5.03
CA GLY A 387 -26.79 31.50 5.16
C GLY A 387 -26.63 30.61 6.39
N TYR A 388 -25.77 29.60 6.24
CA TYR A 388 -25.38 28.68 7.31
C TYR A 388 -23.86 28.57 7.36
N GLN A 389 -23.29 28.68 8.56
CA GLN A 389 -21.85 28.51 8.81
C GLN A 389 -21.64 27.56 9.98
N MET A 390 -20.68 26.66 9.83
CA MET A 390 -20.31 25.65 10.81
C MET A 390 -18.79 25.55 10.96
N ASP A 391 -18.32 25.55 12.20
CA ASP A 391 -16.93 25.28 12.58
C ASP A 391 -16.95 24.31 13.78
N PHE A 392 -16.45 23.10 13.55
CA PHE A 392 -16.45 22.01 14.51
C PHE A 392 -15.04 21.45 14.70
N GLN A 393 -14.55 21.44 15.95
CA GLN A 393 -13.24 20.90 16.31
C GLN A 393 -13.38 19.88 17.43
N HIS A 394 -12.67 18.76 17.33
CA HIS A 394 -12.62 17.75 18.39
C HIS A 394 -11.32 16.93 18.39
N ILE A 395 -10.89 16.50 19.58
CA ILE A 395 -9.82 15.50 19.69
C ILE A 395 -10.28 14.14 19.15
N SER A 396 -9.36 13.38 18.56
CA SER A 396 -9.64 12.03 18.06
C SER A 396 -9.74 11.01 19.20
N ASN A 397 -10.79 10.19 19.19
CA ASN A 397 -10.95 9.06 20.14
C ASN A 397 -10.21 7.80 19.69
N SER A 398 -9.82 7.72 18.41
CA SER A 398 -9.18 6.54 17.82
C SER A 398 -7.68 6.72 17.58
N GLU A 399 -7.20 7.96 17.52
CA GLU A 399 -5.83 8.29 17.15
C GLU A 399 -5.20 9.27 18.13
N ALA A 400 -4.17 8.81 18.85
CA ALA A 400 -3.45 9.66 19.79
C ALA A 400 -2.73 10.81 19.06
N GLY A 401 -2.90 12.03 19.57
CA GLY A 401 -2.23 13.22 19.03
C GLY A 401 -2.84 13.80 17.75
N VAL A 402 -4.13 13.50 17.49
CA VAL A 402 -4.88 14.02 16.35
C VAL A 402 -6.04 14.90 16.81
N ILE A 403 -6.19 16.07 16.18
CA ILE A 403 -7.36 16.94 16.28
C ILE A 403 -8.01 17.01 14.91
N TRP A 404 -9.33 16.82 14.87
CA TRP A 404 -10.14 16.98 13.68
C TRP A 404 -10.80 18.35 13.69
N HIS A 405 -10.80 19.02 12.55
CA HIS A 405 -11.42 20.33 12.35
C HIS A 405 -12.22 20.30 11.04
N VAL A 406 -13.53 20.47 11.15
CA VAL A 406 -14.47 20.45 10.02
C VAL A 406 -15.16 21.79 9.92
N THR A 407 -15.21 22.36 8.72
CA THR A 407 -15.96 23.57 8.42
C THR A 407 -16.99 23.31 7.33
N ALA A 408 -18.13 23.96 7.42
CA ALA A 408 -19.14 23.95 6.35
C ALA A 408 -19.83 25.31 6.23
N ASP A 409 -19.83 25.87 5.03
CA ASP A 409 -20.50 27.13 4.69
C ASP A 409 -21.54 26.86 3.59
N ILE A 410 -22.78 27.30 3.79
CA ILE A 410 -23.86 27.23 2.80
C ILE A 410 -24.35 28.65 2.55
N ILE A 411 -24.10 29.18 1.35
CA ILE A 411 -24.34 30.57 0.99
C ILE A 411 -25.21 30.65 -0.27
N PRO A 412 -26.19 31.57 -0.37
CA PRO A 412 -26.98 31.78 -1.58
C PRO A 412 -26.12 32.07 -2.81
N ASP A 413 -26.43 31.43 -3.93
CA ASP A 413 -25.72 31.57 -5.21
C ASP A 413 -26.69 31.44 -6.39
N GLY A 414 -27.37 32.55 -6.71
CA GLY A 414 -28.42 32.57 -7.74
C GLY A 414 -29.62 31.69 -7.38
N ASP A 415 -29.90 30.68 -8.20
CA ASP A 415 -31.02 29.74 -8.01
C ASP A 415 -30.67 28.50 -7.17
N ILE A 416 -29.42 28.43 -6.69
CA ILE A 416 -28.92 27.35 -5.81
C ILE A 416 -28.29 27.95 -4.55
N TYR A 417 -27.88 27.08 -3.62
CA TYR A 417 -26.97 27.43 -2.54
C TYR A 417 -25.63 26.76 -2.79
N ARG A 418 -24.53 27.48 -2.59
CA ARG A 418 -23.19 26.94 -2.66
C ARG A 418 -22.78 26.39 -1.29
N LEU A 419 -22.55 25.09 -1.22
CA LEU A 419 -21.98 24.39 -0.06
C LEU A 419 -20.46 24.27 -0.24
N LYS A 420 -19.70 24.83 0.69
CA LYS A 420 -18.26 24.62 0.83
C LYS A 420 -18.00 23.83 2.10
N VAL A 421 -17.21 22.75 2.02
CA VAL A 421 -16.83 21.92 3.16
C VAL A 421 -15.34 21.63 3.15
N GLU A 422 -14.70 21.81 4.29
CA GLU A 422 -13.32 21.37 4.52
C GLU A 422 -13.28 20.46 5.75
N ASN A 423 -12.48 19.39 5.67
CA ASN A 423 -12.10 18.57 6.81
C ASN A 423 -10.57 18.59 6.90
N ILE A 424 -10.07 18.89 8.10
CA ILE A 424 -8.67 19.11 8.39
C ILE A 424 -8.28 18.17 9.52
N CYS A 425 -7.22 17.41 9.29
CA CYS A 425 -6.57 16.57 10.29
C CYS A 425 -5.30 17.28 10.77
N GLU A 426 -5.33 17.76 12.00
CA GLU A 426 -4.16 18.31 12.68
C GLU A 426 -3.43 17.17 13.40
N THR A 427 -2.16 16.95 13.07
CA THR A 427 -1.38 15.84 13.63
C THR A 427 0.10 16.18 13.69
N ILE A 428 0.82 15.51 14.60
CA ILE A 428 2.29 15.59 14.69
C ILE A 428 2.96 14.78 13.56
N ASN A 429 2.25 13.81 12.98
CA ASN A 429 2.79 12.87 11.97
C ASN A 429 2.13 13.10 10.60
N VAL A 430 2.85 13.74 9.67
CA VAL A 430 2.33 14.27 8.39
C VAL A 430 2.29 13.24 7.24
N LYS A 431 2.51 11.94 7.50
CA LYS A 431 3.06 11.05 6.45
C LYS A 431 2.07 10.31 5.55
N GLU A 432 0.76 10.40 5.77
CA GLU A 432 -0.22 9.74 4.89
C GLU A 432 -1.25 10.75 4.38
N ARG A 433 -1.38 10.87 3.05
CA ARG A 433 -2.56 11.48 2.44
C ARG A 433 -3.78 10.64 2.81
N ARG A 434 -4.63 11.19 3.68
CA ARG A 434 -5.85 10.51 4.15
C ARG A 434 -7.03 11.25 3.57
N TYR A 435 -7.79 10.58 2.72
CA TYR A 435 -9.11 11.06 2.33
C TYR A 435 -10.10 10.80 3.48
N SER A 436 -10.80 11.83 3.92
CA SER A 436 -11.81 11.72 4.98
C SER A 436 -12.98 12.66 4.73
N ARG A 437 -13.94 12.22 3.90
CA ARG A 437 -15.22 12.91 3.68
C ARG A 437 -16.11 12.83 4.92
N PRO A 438 -16.59 13.97 5.47
CA PRO A 438 -17.59 13.97 6.53
C PRO A 438 -18.87 13.22 6.12
N LYS A 439 -19.45 12.42 7.03
CA LYS A 439 -20.60 11.56 6.71
C LYS A 439 -21.81 12.35 6.22
N PHE A 440 -22.04 13.53 6.78
CA PHE A 440 -23.13 14.41 6.38
C PHE A 440 -23.09 14.77 4.89
N MET A 441 -21.92 14.80 4.24
CA MET A 441 -21.83 15.07 2.80
C MET A 441 -22.50 13.99 1.96
N LYS A 442 -22.48 12.73 2.43
CA LYS A 442 -23.17 11.63 1.77
C LYS A 442 -24.68 11.71 2.01
N GLU A 443 -25.08 12.04 3.24
CA GLU A 443 -26.49 12.21 3.61
C GLU A 443 -27.15 13.36 2.85
N ILE A 444 -26.46 14.51 2.70
CA ILE A 444 -26.96 15.62 1.88
C ILE A 444 -27.14 15.17 0.42
N PHE A 445 -26.17 14.48 -0.17
CA PHE A 445 -26.32 13.99 -1.54
C PHE A 445 -27.53 13.05 -1.68
N ASN A 446 -27.73 12.15 -0.73
CA ASN A 446 -28.80 11.16 -0.75
C ASN A 446 -30.19 11.78 -0.55
N GLU A 447 -30.34 12.74 0.38
CA GLU A 447 -31.65 13.32 0.72
C GLU A 447 -31.99 14.60 -0.06
N VAL A 448 -30.99 15.30 -0.59
CA VAL A 448 -31.15 16.62 -1.22
C VAL A 448 -30.64 16.65 -2.66
N GLY A 449 -29.60 15.89 -2.98
CA GLY A 449 -28.91 15.97 -4.26
C GLY A 449 -27.93 17.14 -4.35
N PHE A 450 -27.11 17.12 -5.41
CA PHE A 450 -26.09 18.12 -5.69
C PHE A 450 -26.30 18.75 -7.06
N VAL A 451 -25.88 20.01 -7.21
CA VAL A 451 -25.85 20.71 -8.50
C VAL A 451 -24.41 21.04 -8.85
N ASP A 452 -23.96 20.59 -10.01
CA ASP A 452 -22.61 20.87 -10.53
C ASP A 452 -22.69 21.15 -12.02
N ALA A 453 -22.03 22.21 -12.50
CA ALA A 453 -22.11 22.65 -13.89
C ALA A 453 -23.57 22.81 -14.43
N GLY A 454 -24.51 23.19 -13.56
CA GLY A 454 -25.94 23.32 -13.87
C GLY A 454 -26.72 22.00 -13.96
N ILE A 455 -26.10 20.87 -13.63
CA ILE A 455 -26.70 19.53 -13.66
C ILE A 455 -27.09 19.11 -12.25
N LEU A 456 -28.36 18.75 -12.07
CA LEU A 456 -28.85 18.14 -10.83
C LEU A 456 -28.48 16.65 -10.79
N MET A 457 -27.82 16.24 -9.72
CA MET A 457 -27.39 14.88 -9.44
C MET A 457 -28.16 14.33 -8.24
N GLU A 458 -28.84 13.19 -8.45
CA GLU A 458 -29.65 12.53 -7.43
C GLU A 458 -29.21 11.07 -7.24
N GLU A 459 -29.42 10.53 -6.04
CA GLU A 459 -29.14 9.13 -5.73
C GLU A 459 -30.02 8.18 -6.56
N GLY A 460 -29.46 7.04 -6.98
CA GLY A 460 -30.20 5.99 -7.67
C GLY A 460 -30.30 6.16 -9.20
N SER A 461 -29.70 7.21 -9.76
CA SER A 461 -29.53 7.37 -11.21
C SER A 461 -28.50 6.36 -11.76
N SER A 462 -28.87 5.62 -12.81
CA SER A 462 -27.91 4.85 -13.62
C SER A 462 -27.07 5.79 -14.49
N PRO A 463 -25.85 5.39 -14.88
CA PRO A 463 -25.04 6.16 -15.84
C PRO A 463 -25.81 6.41 -17.15
N GLU A 464 -25.90 7.67 -17.56
CA GLU A 464 -26.54 8.07 -18.81
C GLU A 464 -25.51 8.15 -19.95
N GLU A 465 -25.97 7.90 -21.17
CA GLU A 465 -25.16 8.10 -22.38
C GLU A 465 -25.00 9.60 -22.69
N ILE A 466 -23.77 10.03 -22.97
CA ILE A 466 -23.44 11.44 -23.24
C ILE A 466 -22.85 11.62 -24.64
N SER A 467 -23.35 12.63 -25.35
CA SER A 467 -22.80 13.06 -26.64
C SER A 467 -21.59 13.98 -26.47
N TYR A 468 -20.78 14.09 -27.52
CA TYR A 468 -19.57 14.92 -27.51
C TYR A 468 -19.87 16.39 -27.13
N ASP A 469 -20.88 16.99 -27.77
CA ASP A 469 -21.22 18.41 -27.57
C ASP A 469 -21.70 18.68 -26.13
N LYS A 470 -22.48 17.75 -25.55
CA LYS A 470 -22.92 17.85 -24.15
C LYS A 470 -21.75 17.69 -23.20
N LEU A 471 -20.89 16.70 -23.42
CA LEU A 471 -19.71 16.47 -22.59
C LEU A 471 -18.81 17.71 -22.57
N ASN A 472 -18.48 18.27 -23.73
CA ASN A 472 -17.65 19.48 -23.82
C ASN A 472 -18.30 20.68 -23.12
N THR A 473 -19.63 20.84 -23.22
CA THR A 473 -20.33 21.91 -22.50
C THR A 473 -20.15 21.81 -20.99
N ILE A 474 -20.12 20.59 -20.43
CA ILE A 474 -19.89 20.38 -18.99
C ILE A 474 -18.41 20.56 -18.65
N VAL A 475 -17.51 20.02 -19.49
CA VAL A 475 -16.05 20.10 -19.30
C VAL A 475 -15.58 21.55 -19.27
N GLU A 476 -16.11 22.39 -20.16
CA GLU A 476 -15.75 23.81 -20.29
C GLU A 476 -16.53 24.72 -19.31
N ASN A 477 -17.45 24.17 -18.52
CA ASN A 477 -18.26 24.96 -17.61
C ASN A 477 -17.40 25.49 -16.46
N PRO A 478 -17.34 26.83 -16.24
CA PRO A 478 -16.53 27.42 -15.17
C PRO A 478 -17.03 27.06 -13.76
N ASP A 479 -18.29 26.65 -13.63
CA ASP A 479 -18.90 26.24 -12.36
C ASP A 479 -18.80 24.72 -12.10
N ARG A 480 -18.02 23.99 -12.91
CA ARG A 480 -17.72 22.58 -12.67
C ARG A 480 -16.70 22.43 -11.54
N ASN A 481 -17.13 21.83 -10.43
CA ASN A 481 -16.31 21.55 -9.25
C ASN A 481 -16.14 20.04 -8.99
N MET A 482 -16.66 19.20 -9.88
CA MET A 482 -16.53 17.75 -9.80
C MET A 482 -15.75 17.16 -10.99
N PRO A 483 -15.00 16.06 -10.76
CA PRO A 483 -14.44 15.27 -11.84
C PRO A 483 -15.55 14.67 -12.73
N ILE A 484 -15.19 14.35 -13.97
CA ILE A 484 -16.07 13.64 -14.92
C ILE A 484 -15.40 12.33 -15.31
N ILE A 485 -16.14 11.24 -15.28
CA ILE A 485 -15.70 9.93 -15.77
C ILE A 485 -16.62 9.52 -16.92
N VAL A 486 -16.04 9.15 -18.05
CA VAL A 486 -16.76 8.65 -19.22
C VAL A 486 -16.22 7.27 -19.56
N ILE A 487 -17.13 6.29 -19.62
CA ILE A 487 -16.80 4.88 -19.85
C ILE A 487 -17.12 4.54 -21.31
N VAL A 488 -16.14 4.03 -22.05
CA VAL A 488 -16.28 3.71 -23.47
C VAL A 488 -16.57 2.22 -23.65
N LYS A 489 -17.56 1.90 -24.49
CA LYS A 489 -17.87 0.52 -24.83
C LYS A 489 -16.88 0.01 -25.90
N PRO A 490 -16.23 -1.16 -25.71
CA PRO A 490 -15.34 -1.74 -26.71
C PRO A 490 -16.11 -2.16 -27.97
N ASP A 491 -15.46 -2.08 -29.14
CA ASP A 491 -16.00 -2.63 -30.39
C ASP A 491 -16.09 -4.16 -30.33
N GLU A 492 -15.02 -4.80 -29.84
CA GLU A 492 -14.97 -6.23 -29.59
C GLU A 492 -15.21 -6.50 -28.10
N ILE A 493 -16.43 -6.90 -27.76
CA ILE A 493 -16.84 -7.15 -26.38
C ILE A 493 -16.23 -8.48 -25.90
N PRO A 494 -15.37 -8.49 -24.87
CA PRO A 494 -14.88 -9.74 -24.29
C PRO A 494 -16.00 -10.57 -23.68
N ASP A 495 -15.87 -11.91 -23.73
CA ASP A 495 -16.90 -12.84 -23.21
C ASP A 495 -17.28 -12.56 -21.74
N TRP A 496 -16.31 -12.15 -20.91
CA TRP A 496 -16.54 -11.84 -19.50
C TRP A 496 -17.26 -10.48 -19.29
N ALA A 497 -17.14 -9.55 -20.24
CA ALA A 497 -17.74 -8.23 -20.15
C ALA A 497 -19.27 -8.25 -20.42
N ILE A 498 -19.80 -9.39 -20.88
CA ILE A 498 -21.25 -9.61 -21.05
C ILE A 498 -21.98 -9.42 -19.71
N ASP A 499 -21.38 -9.85 -18.60
CA ASP A 499 -21.92 -9.66 -17.24
C ASP A 499 -21.86 -8.19 -16.75
N CYS A 500 -21.25 -7.31 -17.54
CA CYS A 500 -21.08 -5.87 -17.30
C CYS A 500 -21.75 -5.04 -18.42
N ASP A 501 -22.82 -5.55 -19.03
CA ASP A 501 -23.56 -4.92 -20.15
C ASP A 501 -22.70 -4.62 -21.39
N GLY A 502 -21.62 -5.37 -21.55
CA GLY A 502 -20.63 -5.22 -22.61
C GLY A 502 -19.61 -4.10 -22.36
N TYR A 503 -19.61 -3.49 -21.19
CA TYR A 503 -18.53 -2.60 -20.74
C TYR A 503 -17.47 -3.40 -20.00
N ILE A 504 -16.23 -2.92 -20.02
CA ILE A 504 -15.14 -3.56 -19.28
C ILE A 504 -15.16 -3.28 -17.77
N LEU A 505 -16.10 -2.45 -17.29
CA LEU A 505 -16.32 -2.12 -15.88
C LEU A 505 -17.79 -2.26 -15.50
N ARG A 506 -18.05 -2.61 -14.23
CA ARG A 506 -19.41 -2.55 -13.67
C ARG A 506 -19.81 -1.11 -13.39
N THR A 507 -20.40 -0.48 -14.39
CA THR A 507 -20.74 0.94 -14.45
C THR A 507 -21.68 1.38 -13.32
N ASP A 508 -22.71 0.60 -13.01
CA ASP A 508 -23.64 0.86 -11.90
C ASP A 508 -22.95 0.85 -10.54
N MET A 509 -22.06 -0.12 -10.32
CA MET A 509 -21.30 -0.19 -9.06
C MET A 509 -20.30 0.95 -8.94
N LEU A 510 -19.68 1.36 -10.05
CA LEU A 510 -18.78 2.51 -10.05
C LEU A 510 -19.54 3.79 -9.71
N LYS A 511 -20.67 4.06 -10.39
CA LYS A 511 -21.56 5.20 -10.11
C LYS A 511 -21.95 5.24 -8.64
N LYS A 512 -22.47 4.12 -8.11
CA LYS A 512 -22.87 4.01 -6.70
C LYS A 512 -21.72 4.29 -5.72
N THR A 513 -20.51 3.87 -6.07
CA THR A 513 -19.31 4.07 -5.22
C THR A 513 -18.85 5.54 -5.25
N LEU A 514 -19.04 6.23 -6.38
CA LEU A 514 -18.64 7.62 -6.60
C LEU A 514 -19.80 8.62 -6.48
N ASN A 515 -20.90 8.21 -5.84
CA ASN A 515 -22.09 9.03 -5.69
C ASN A 515 -21.78 10.34 -4.94
N GLY A 516 -22.17 11.44 -5.58
CA GLY A 516 -21.89 12.80 -5.11
C GLY A 516 -20.41 13.15 -5.05
N LEU A 517 -19.55 12.45 -5.79
CA LEU A 517 -18.11 12.74 -5.90
C LEU A 517 -17.63 12.94 -7.34
N CYS A 518 -18.34 12.45 -8.34
CA CYS A 518 -18.03 12.74 -9.73
C CYS A 518 -19.24 12.52 -10.63
N HIS A 519 -19.21 13.14 -11.80
CA HIS A 519 -20.08 12.75 -12.91
C HIS A 519 -19.59 11.42 -13.49
N VAL A 520 -20.52 10.53 -13.83
CA VAL A 520 -20.21 9.26 -14.48
C VAL A 520 -21.19 9.08 -15.63
N TYR A 521 -20.66 8.97 -16.84
CA TYR A 521 -21.42 8.85 -18.09
C TYR A 521 -20.92 7.66 -18.92
N LEU A 522 -21.77 7.21 -19.84
CA LEU A 522 -21.43 6.25 -20.88
C LEU A 522 -21.13 7.03 -22.17
N CYS A 523 -20.05 6.68 -22.86
CA CYS A 523 -19.66 7.35 -24.09
C CYS A 523 -20.61 6.98 -25.23
N SER A 524 -21.20 7.97 -25.90
CA SER A 524 -21.99 7.70 -27.10
C SER A 524 -21.13 7.28 -28.29
N GLY A 525 -21.74 6.66 -29.30
CA GLY A 525 -21.04 6.30 -30.54
C GLY A 525 -20.40 7.49 -31.27
N ASP A 526 -21.09 8.64 -31.31
CA ASP A 526 -20.54 9.87 -31.91
C ASP A 526 -19.39 10.47 -31.08
N CYS A 527 -19.51 10.38 -29.75
CA CYS A 527 -18.49 10.86 -28.83
C CYS A 527 -17.23 10.00 -28.95
N LYS A 528 -17.38 8.67 -28.95
CA LYS A 528 -16.30 7.71 -29.16
C LYS A 528 -15.55 8.00 -30.46
N ALA A 529 -16.25 8.11 -31.59
CA ALA A 529 -15.63 8.32 -32.90
C ALA A 529 -14.79 9.60 -32.98
N ARG A 530 -15.21 10.68 -32.30
CA ARG A 530 -14.45 11.94 -32.25
C ARG A 530 -13.19 11.82 -31.42
N TYR A 531 -13.27 11.23 -30.22
CA TYR A 531 -12.09 11.01 -29.39
C TYR A 531 -11.11 10.01 -30.02
N GLU A 532 -11.58 8.98 -30.71
CA GLU A 532 -10.73 8.06 -31.47
C GLU A 532 -9.99 8.77 -32.62
N ALA A 533 -10.65 9.70 -33.31
CA ALA A 533 -10.03 10.48 -34.37
C ALA A 533 -8.95 11.44 -33.84
N GLU A 534 -9.11 11.94 -32.61
CA GLU A 534 -8.20 12.90 -31.99
C GLU A 534 -7.04 12.22 -31.24
N TYR A 535 -7.30 11.15 -30.48
CA TYR A 535 -6.35 10.51 -29.56
C TYR A 535 -5.95 9.08 -29.94
N GLY A 536 -6.52 8.55 -31.03
CA GLY A 536 -6.26 7.20 -31.53
C GLY A 536 -7.19 6.14 -30.91
N LYS A 537 -7.53 5.13 -31.72
CA LYS A 537 -8.44 4.05 -31.33
C LYS A 537 -7.96 3.27 -30.10
N GLU A 538 -6.68 2.91 -30.07
CA GLU A 538 -6.08 2.09 -28.99
C GLU A 538 -6.19 2.75 -27.60
N SER A 539 -6.26 4.08 -27.55
CA SER A 539 -6.37 4.85 -26.30
C SER A 539 -7.81 4.92 -25.77
N VAL A 540 -8.80 4.82 -26.67
CA VAL A 540 -10.20 5.17 -26.39
C VAL A 540 -11.12 3.94 -26.40
N ASP A 541 -10.91 3.02 -27.35
CA ASP A 541 -11.75 1.84 -27.52
C ASP A 541 -11.70 0.95 -26.28
N GLY A 542 -12.88 0.70 -25.70
CA GLY A 542 -13.02 -0.02 -24.43
C GLY A 542 -12.33 0.65 -23.24
N GLY A 543 -11.90 1.91 -23.33
CA GLY A 543 -11.20 2.62 -22.25
C GLY A 543 -12.11 3.40 -21.29
N VAL A 544 -11.46 4.11 -20.36
CA VAL A 544 -12.09 5.10 -19.48
C VAL A 544 -11.40 6.45 -19.64
N MET A 545 -12.18 7.52 -19.74
CA MET A 545 -11.70 8.89 -19.78
C MET A 545 -12.07 9.61 -18.49
N MET A 546 -11.12 10.28 -17.85
CA MET A 546 -11.36 11.06 -16.62
C MET A 546 -10.91 12.51 -16.77
N TRP A 547 -11.76 13.46 -16.41
CA TRP A 547 -11.41 14.87 -16.25
C TRP A 547 -11.32 15.20 -14.77
N GLU A 548 -10.20 15.79 -14.35
CA GLU A 548 -9.99 16.37 -13.03
C GLU A 548 -10.81 17.67 -12.85
N LYS A 549 -11.05 18.12 -11.61
CA LYS A 549 -11.99 19.24 -11.30
C LYS A 549 -11.72 20.51 -12.10
N ASN A 550 -10.45 20.81 -12.39
CA ASN A 550 -10.00 22.02 -13.10
C ASN A 550 -9.27 21.72 -14.43
N SER A 551 -9.44 20.51 -14.98
CA SER A 551 -8.83 20.14 -16.26
C SER A 551 -9.87 20.03 -17.36
N ASN A 552 -9.57 20.63 -18.52
CA ASN A 552 -10.34 20.41 -19.75
C ASN A 552 -9.82 19.22 -20.55
N TYR A 553 -8.68 18.66 -20.15
CA TYR A 553 -8.03 17.54 -20.82
C TYR A 553 -8.34 16.23 -20.10
N PRO A 554 -8.81 15.20 -20.83
CA PRO A 554 -9.01 13.89 -20.27
C PRO A 554 -7.69 13.16 -20.01
N ILE A 555 -7.68 12.40 -18.92
CA ILE A 555 -6.74 11.31 -18.68
C ILE A 555 -7.36 10.04 -19.26
N PHE A 556 -6.62 9.35 -20.12
CA PHE A 556 -7.06 8.11 -20.77
C PHE A 556 -6.52 6.89 -20.03
N TYR A 557 -7.41 5.96 -19.73
CA TYR A 557 -7.09 4.61 -19.29
C TYR A 557 -7.53 3.66 -20.40
N SER A 558 -6.58 3.22 -21.22
CA SER A 558 -6.85 2.24 -22.26
C SER A 558 -7.29 0.90 -21.65
N MET A 559 -7.91 0.07 -22.48
CA MET A 559 -8.32 -1.27 -22.08
C MET A 559 -7.15 -2.10 -21.54
N ASP A 560 -5.95 -1.94 -22.10
CA ASP A 560 -4.73 -2.61 -21.62
C ASP A 560 -4.33 -2.15 -20.21
N ILE A 561 -4.40 -0.86 -19.91
CA ILE A 561 -4.11 -0.32 -18.57
C ILE A 561 -5.09 -0.89 -17.54
N ILE A 562 -6.36 -1.00 -17.93
CA ILE A 562 -7.40 -1.52 -17.05
C ILE A 562 -7.20 -3.02 -16.79
N ASN A 563 -6.88 -3.79 -17.83
CA ASN A 563 -6.58 -5.22 -17.72
C ASN A 563 -5.32 -5.53 -16.90
N GLN A 564 -4.40 -4.57 -16.78
CA GLN A 564 -3.18 -4.69 -15.97
C GLN A 564 -3.37 -4.24 -14.51
N SER A 565 -4.58 -3.82 -14.11
CA SER A 565 -4.86 -3.43 -12.72
C SER A 565 -4.99 -4.66 -11.82
N PHE A 566 -4.38 -4.68 -10.64
CA PHE A 566 -4.48 -5.79 -9.68
C PHE A 566 -4.63 -5.30 -8.23
N PHE A 567 -5.13 -6.14 -7.32
CA PHE A 567 -5.17 -5.83 -5.88
C PHE A 567 -3.75 -5.99 -5.33
N GLU A 568 -3.13 -4.89 -4.94
CA GLU A 568 -1.71 -4.84 -4.58
C GLU A 568 -1.38 -5.38 -3.17
N GLU A 569 -2.41 -5.79 -2.41
CA GLU A 569 -2.28 -6.68 -1.25
C GLU A 569 -3.11 -7.92 -1.55
N VAL A 570 -2.47 -9.08 -1.71
CA VAL A 570 -3.14 -10.34 -2.05
C VAL A 570 -3.96 -10.78 -0.84
N ASN A 571 -5.25 -10.43 -0.80
CA ASN A 571 -6.22 -11.07 0.09
C ASN A 571 -6.92 -12.19 -0.70
N HIS A 572 -6.72 -13.44 -0.28
CA HIS A 572 -7.34 -14.62 -0.87
C HIS A 572 -8.86 -14.47 -1.08
N SER A 573 -9.32 -14.24 -2.32
CA SER A 573 -10.58 -14.79 -2.85
C SER A 573 -10.79 -14.53 -4.36
N ILE A 574 -10.72 -15.62 -5.13
CA ILE A 574 -11.59 -16.03 -6.28
C ILE A 574 -11.68 -15.12 -7.54
N ASN A 575 -11.34 -15.74 -8.68
CA ASN A 575 -11.45 -15.34 -10.10
C ASN A 575 -10.59 -14.15 -10.57
N GLU A 576 -9.46 -14.47 -11.23
CA GLU A 576 -8.49 -13.55 -11.84
C GLU A 576 -9.14 -12.52 -12.77
N ASN A 577 -10.21 -12.89 -13.48
CA ASN A 577 -10.92 -11.97 -14.39
C ASN A 577 -11.86 -10.96 -13.70
N VAL A 578 -12.25 -11.21 -12.45
CA VAL A 578 -13.06 -10.27 -11.65
C VAL A 578 -12.14 -9.33 -10.85
N GLU A 579 -10.85 -9.65 -10.77
CA GLU A 579 -9.88 -8.97 -9.94
C GLU A 579 -9.42 -7.64 -10.57
N TYR A 580 -9.14 -7.59 -11.88
CA TYR A 580 -8.67 -6.35 -12.52
C TYR A 580 -9.72 -5.25 -12.58
N GLU A 581 -10.96 -5.58 -12.93
CA GLU A 581 -12.09 -4.64 -12.98
C GLU A 581 -12.30 -3.98 -11.63
N LYS A 582 -12.30 -4.81 -10.58
CA LYS A 582 -12.53 -4.38 -9.21
C LYS A 582 -11.33 -3.59 -8.67
N SER A 583 -10.10 -3.96 -9.07
CA SER A 583 -8.87 -3.25 -8.72
C SER A 583 -8.81 -1.88 -9.39
N PHE A 584 -9.13 -1.80 -10.68
CA PHE A 584 -9.19 -0.55 -11.42
C PHE A 584 -10.25 0.38 -10.86
N ARG A 585 -11.48 -0.11 -10.57
CA ARG A 585 -12.50 0.70 -9.91
C ARG A 585 -12.05 1.24 -8.55
N TYR A 586 -11.28 0.45 -7.78
CA TYR A 586 -10.70 0.92 -6.53
C TYR A 586 -9.68 2.03 -6.79
N SER A 587 -8.76 1.82 -7.72
CA SER A 587 -7.75 2.81 -8.12
C SER A 587 -8.40 4.12 -8.60
N LEU A 588 -9.39 4.03 -9.49
CA LEU A 588 -10.15 5.15 -10.01
C LEU A 588 -10.89 5.91 -8.90
N ARG A 589 -11.43 5.19 -7.91
CA ARG A 589 -12.03 5.82 -6.72
C ARG A 589 -11.01 6.57 -5.88
N GLU A 590 -9.85 5.98 -5.63
CA GLU A 590 -8.78 6.68 -4.89
C GLU A 590 -8.30 7.92 -5.64
N GLN A 591 -8.22 7.86 -6.98
CA GLN A 591 -7.88 9.04 -7.77
C GLN A 591 -8.96 10.12 -7.69
N VAL A 592 -10.25 9.75 -7.73
CA VAL A 592 -11.33 10.71 -7.45
C VAL A 592 -11.21 11.27 -6.04
N HIS A 593 -10.85 10.48 -5.03
CA HIS A 593 -10.61 10.98 -3.68
C HIS A 593 -9.48 12.01 -3.62
N ASP A 594 -8.39 11.79 -4.35
CA ASP A 594 -7.24 12.70 -4.40
C ASP A 594 -7.62 14.09 -4.96
N GLU A 595 -8.63 14.17 -5.83
CA GLU A 595 -9.19 15.46 -6.31
C GLU A 595 -9.82 16.31 -5.20
N TYR A 596 -10.10 15.73 -4.03
CA TYR A 596 -10.63 16.43 -2.85
C TYR A 596 -9.53 16.74 -1.83
N LEU A 597 -8.28 16.37 -2.12
CA LEU A 597 -7.10 16.70 -1.32
C LEU A 597 -6.26 17.83 -1.96
N LYS A 598 -6.41 18.02 -3.27
CA LYS A 598 -5.90 19.17 -4.03
C LYS A 598 -6.73 20.41 -3.71
#